data_AF-A0A2E8QN31-F1
#
_entry.id   AF-A0A2E8QN31-F1
#
_cell.length_a   1.000
_cell.length_b   1.000
_cell.length_c   1.000
_cell.angle_alpha   90.00
_cell.angle_beta   90.00
_cell.angle_gamma   90.00
#
_symmetry.space_group_name_H-M   'P 1'
#
loop_
_entity.id
_entity.type
_entity.pdbx_description
1 polymer ?
#
loop_
_entity_poly.entity_id
_entity_poly.type
_entity_poly.pdbx_seq_one_letter_code
_entity_poly.pdbx_strand_id
1 'polypeptide(L)'
;MVPDDFATLAPLAACILEHFQLTGDAENAALLFADAYEGDGEPTMAAAEDFFSDADNADMIASWTDDCPIEEAGYLYDDPESPTSVNTVVPVGFETTAPKAECILSNFQLTGAGENAALLFADGYDGDGEATKAAADDFFNNADNDATIAGWSTGCENSDLGAEVIEFGVPAWSGEMFRSYLAQLVLEDAGYTVNLNEGLDPAAIYTGLAGGDYHVYFGSWLPAQQATYEPNADDLEILGENLEPGAAFLALAAPQYMCDQGLTSLSDLADFADELDSTITGIEAGAGMQQTAEALVDAGGYGLDGWEVSSSSTAAMLSAYDSAVQNNEPIVVMTWAPHAMYATWSGEDAMCALVDDGYETVAEA
;
A
#
# COMPACT_ATOMS: atom_id res chain seq x y z
N MET A 1 12.70 4.05 27.47
CA MET A 1 13.12 5.45 27.74
C MET A 1 13.08 6.16 26.41
N VAL A 2 12.22 7.17 26.28
CA VAL A 2 12.04 7.93 25.05
C VAL A 2 12.43 9.40 25.28
N PRO A 3 12.81 10.16 24.24
CA PRO A 3 13.00 11.60 24.32
C PRO A 3 11.78 12.35 24.88
N ASP A 4 11.99 13.52 25.49
CA ASP A 4 10.92 14.30 26.16
C ASP A 4 9.82 14.78 25.20
N ASP A 5 10.11 14.87 23.90
CA ASP A 5 9.22 15.26 22.81
C ASP A 5 8.61 14.07 22.05
N PHE A 6 9.01 12.83 22.37
CA PHE A 6 8.58 11.63 21.64
C PHE A 6 7.05 11.43 21.66
N ALA A 7 6.41 11.71 22.80
CA ALA A 7 4.95 11.62 22.91
C ALA A 7 4.20 12.68 22.08
N THR A 8 4.88 13.75 21.68
CA THR A 8 4.34 14.78 20.80
C THR A 8 4.60 14.45 19.33
N LEU A 9 5.77 13.89 19.02
CA LEU A 9 6.18 13.54 17.65
C LEU A 9 5.54 12.24 17.15
N ALA A 10 5.28 11.28 18.04
CA ALA A 10 4.73 9.97 17.70
C ALA A 10 3.71 9.52 18.77
N PRO A 11 2.56 10.21 18.89
CA PRO A 11 1.60 10.00 19.97
C PRO A 11 1.04 8.57 20.03
N LEU A 12 0.81 7.93 18.88
CA LEU A 12 0.41 6.52 18.80
C LEU A 12 1.53 5.58 19.29
N ALA A 13 2.76 5.75 18.80
CA ALA A 13 3.90 4.93 19.24
C ALA A 13 4.21 5.15 20.73
N ALA A 14 4.05 6.37 21.24
CA ALA A 14 4.21 6.68 22.64
C ALA A 14 3.14 6.01 23.51
N CYS A 15 1.89 6.01 23.07
CA CYS A 15 0.84 5.26 23.75
C CYS A 15 1.11 3.76 23.74
N ILE A 16 1.43 3.17 22.60
CA ILE A 16 1.75 1.74 22.50
C ILE A 16 2.91 1.38 23.45
N LEU A 17 3.94 2.23 23.53
CA LEU A 17 5.06 2.03 24.45
C LEU A 17 4.72 2.24 25.93
N GLU A 18 3.68 3.02 26.25
CA GLU A 18 3.15 3.14 27.63
C GLU A 18 2.38 1.88 28.06
N HIS A 19 1.71 1.24 27.11
CA HIS A 19 0.96 0.00 27.32
C HIS A 19 1.79 -1.27 27.08
N PHE A 20 2.98 -1.14 26.48
CA PHE A 20 3.92 -2.23 26.25
C PHE A 20 4.35 -2.87 27.57
N GLN A 21 3.80 -4.05 27.83
CA GLN A 21 4.15 -4.86 28.99
C GLN A 21 4.33 -6.31 28.57
N LEU A 22 5.55 -6.80 28.73
CA LEU A 22 5.83 -8.24 28.68
C LEU A 22 5.51 -8.84 30.05
N THR A 23 4.77 -9.94 30.08
CA THR A 23 4.70 -10.74 31.30
C THR A 23 6.06 -11.38 31.56
N GLY A 24 6.43 -11.59 32.83
CA GLY A 24 7.71 -12.22 33.17
C GLY A 24 7.88 -13.63 32.58
N ASP A 25 6.78 -14.33 32.28
CA ASP A 25 6.81 -15.62 31.61
C ASP A 25 7.03 -15.48 30.09
N ALA A 26 6.43 -14.47 29.46
CA ALA A 26 6.64 -14.12 28.05
C ALA A 26 8.06 -13.62 27.76
N GLU A 27 8.61 -12.76 28.62
CA GLU A 27 9.99 -12.28 28.52
C GLU A 27 11.00 -13.43 28.69
N ASN A 28 10.76 -14.32 29.65
CA ASN A 28 11.62 -15.49 29.85
C ASN A 28 11.52 -16.51 28.71
N ALA A 29 10.34 -16.67 28.09
CA ALA A 29 10.18 -17.52 26.91
C ALA A 29 10.95 -16.96 25.71
N ALA A 30 10.78 -15.67 25.41
CA ALA A 30 11.53 -15.00 24.33
C ALA A 30 13.05 -15.05 24.55
N LEU A 31 13.51 -14.85 25.79
CA LEU A 31 14.94 -14.94 26.15
C LEU A 31 15.49 -16.38 26.10
N LEU A 32 14.70 -17.40 26.46
CA LEU A 32 15.08 -18.81 26.34
C LEU A 32 15.24 -19.25 24.88
N PHE A 33 14.43 -18.68 23.97
CA PHE A 33 14.56 -18.89 22.52
C PHE A 33 15.76 -18.12 21.95
N ALA A 34 16.02 -16.89 22.41
CA ALA A 34 17.20 -16.12 22.02
C ALA A 34 18.52 -16.78 22.48
N ASP A 35 18.58 -17.34 23.69
CA ASP A 35 19.77 -18.05 24.21
C ASP A 35 20.01 -19.41 23.51
N ALA A 36 19.02 -19.96 22.79
CA ALA A 36 19.20 -21.18 21.98
C ALA A 36 19.98 -20.93 20.68
N TYR A 37 20.17 -19.66 20.30
CA TYR A 37 20.96 -19.21 19.16
C TYR A 37 22.21 -18.46 19.65
N GLU A 38 23.35 -19.13 19.74
CA GLU A 38 24.63 -18.45 20.03
C GLU A 38 25.10 -17.63 18.81
N GLY A 39 24.95 -16.29 18.85
CA GLY A 39 25.71 -15.38 17.96
C GLY A 39 25.07 -14.01 17.66
N ASP A 40 25.87 -12.93 17.80
CA ASP A 40 25.81 -11.61 17.14
C ASP A 40 24.44 -10.96 16.83
N GLY A 41 23.52 -10.82 17.79
CA GLY A 41 22.43 -9.81 17.78
C GLY A 41 21.30 -9.95 16.73
N GLU A 42 21.47 -10.73 15.67
CA GLU A 42 20.39 -11.17 14.76
C GLU A 42 19.35 -12.11 15.40
N PRO A 43 19.69 -13.02 16.35
CA PRO A 43 18.71 -13.94 16.91
C PRO A 43 17.67 -13.27 17.81
N THR A 44 17.89 -12.02 18.24
CA THR A 44 16.90 -11.26 19.01
C THR A 44 15.78 -10.69 18.15
N MET A 45 16.02 -10.44 16.85
CA MET A 45 14.99 -9.94 15.93
C MET A 45 14.06 -11.07 15.50
N ALA A 46 14.61 -12.21 15.10
CA ALA A 46 13.84 -13.41 14.78
C ALA A 46 13.01 -13.91 15.98
N ALA A 47 13.57 -13.85 17.19
CA ALA A 47 12.81 -14.18 18.40
C ALA A 47 11.68 -13.17 18.70
N ALA A 48 11.84 -11.91 18.29
CA ALA A 48 10.76 -10.92 18.39
C ALA A 48 9.67 -11.18 17.35
N GLU A 49 10.04 -11.49 16.10
CA GLU A 49 9.12 -11.85 15.02
C GLU A 49 8.31 -13.12 15.35
N ASP A 50 8.99 -14.17 15.82
CA ASP A 50 8.33 -15.38 16.32
C ASP A 50 7.36 -15.05 17.48
N PHE A 51 7.78 -14.19 18.40
CA PHE A 51 6.92 -13.74 19.51
C PHE A 51 5.67 -12.99 19.02
N PHE A 52 5.78 -12.13 18.00
CA PHE A 52 4.66 -11.41 17.40
C PHE A 52 3.74 -12.29 16.56
N SER A 53 4.27 -13.37 15.98
CA SER A 53 3.49 -14.32 15.15
C SER A 53 2.81 -15.44 15.96
N ASP A 54 3.15 -15.61 17.23
CA ASP A 54 2.55 -16.64 18.09
C ASP A 54 1.14 -16.24 18.55
N ALA A 55 0.15 -17.04 18.16
CA ALA A 55 -1.26 -16.84 18.51
C ALA A 55 -1.52 -16.82 20.03
N ASP A 56 -0.67 -17.46 20.84
CA ASP A 56 -0.79 -17.42 22.30
C ASP A 56 -0.43 -16.05 22.89
N ASN A 57 0.27 -15.19 22.13
CA ASN A 57 0.62 -13.82 22.52
C ASN A 57 -0.35 -12.76 21.97
N ALA A 58 -1.23 -13.13 21.03
CA ALA A 58 -2.09 -12.19 20.30
C ALA A 58 -2.95 -11.30 21.22
N ASP A 59 -3.58 -11.87 22.26
CA ASP A 59 -4.41 -11.10 23.20
C ASP A 59 -3.59 -10.09 24.03
N MET A 60 -2.34 -10.45 24.37
CA MET A 60 -1.44 -9.55 25.08
C MET A 60 -0.93 -8.43 24.17
N ILE A 61 -0.57 -8.76 22.93
CA ILE A 61 -0.12 -7.77 21.93
C ILE A 61 -1.26 -6.79 21.61
N ALA A 62 -2.49 -7.29 21.42
CA ALA A 62 -3.67 -6.46 21.21
C ALA A 62 -3.92 -5.50 22.38
N SER A 63 -3.68 -5.95 23.62
CA SER A 63 -3.83 -5.10 24.80
C SER A 63 -2.88 -3.90 24.87
N TRP A 64 -1.81 -3.89 24.05
CA TRP A 64 -0.90 -2.73 23.96
C TRP A 64 -1.50 -1.58 23.16
N THR A 65 -2.59 -1.82 22.44
CA THR A 65 -3.27 -0.84 21.59
C THR A 65 -4.69 -0.51 22.06
N ASP A 66 -5.29 -1.30 22.96
CA ASP A 66 -6.70 -1.23 23.38
C ASP A 66 -7.17 0.14 23.90
N ASP A 67 -6.30 0.87 24.61
CA ASP A 67 -6.60 2.19 25.20
C ASP A 67 -5.88 3.34 24.45
N CYS A 68 -5.18 3.01 23.36
CA CYS A 68 -4.55 4.02 22.55
C CYS A 68 -5.55 4.70 21.64
N PRO A 69 -5.44 6.02 21.42
CA PRO A 69 -6.19 6.70 20.36
C PRO A 69 -5.59 6.25 19.03
N ILE A 70 -5.86 5.01 18.65
CA ILE A 70 -6.09 4.68 17.26
C ILE A 70 -7.44 5.34 16.99
N GLU A 71 -7.44 6.65 16.79
CA GLU A 71 -8.53 7.22 16.02
C GLU A 71 -8.58 6.38 14.75
N GLU A 72 -9.77 5.93 14.37
CA GLU A 72 -10.07 5.61 12.97
C GLU A 72 -9.69 6.87 12.21
N ALA A 73 -8.41 7.02 11.89
CA ALA A 73 -7.93 8.04 11.02
C ALA A 73 -8.51 7.62 9.69
N GLY A 74 -9.69 8.16 9.37
CA GLY A 74 -10.21 8.06 8.03
C GLY A 74 -9.09 8.60 7.18
N TYR A 75 -8.47 7.77 6.36
CA TYR A 75 -7.76 8.31 5.22
C TYR A 75 -8.83 8.68 4.20
N LEU A 76 -8.51 9.54 3.23
CA LEU A 76 -9.46 10.05 2.22
C LEU A 76 -10.36 8.95 1.61
N TYR A 77 -9.96 7.67 1.70
CA TYR A 77 -10.62 6.51 1.13
C TYR A 77 -10.70 5.26 2.04
N ASP A 78 -10.39 5.36 3.34
CA ASP A 78 -10.38 4.20 4.24
C ASP A 78 -11.62 4.23 5.15
N ASP A 79 -12.78 3.92 4.55
CA ASP A 79 -14.01 3.67 5.29
C ASP A 79 -13.83 2.40 6.12
N PRO A 80 -13.97 2.45 7.47
CA PRO A 80 -13.85 1.27 8.32
C PRO A 80 -14.81 0.13 7.93
N GLU A 81 -15.94 0.44 7.28
CA GLU A 81 -16.88 -0.56 6.75
C GLU A 81 -16.44 -1.17 5.41
N SER A 82 -15.57 -0.49 4.66
CA SER A 82 -15.04 -0.91 3.36
C SER A 82 -13.55 -0.54 3.21
N PRO A 83 -12.65 -1.19 3.97
CA PRO A 83 -11.25 -0.79 4.03
C PRO A 83 -10.58 -0.89 2.66
N THR A 84 -9.62 0.00 2.44
CA THR A 84 -8.83 0.01 1.21
C THR A 84 -8.08 -1.32 1.07
N SER A 85 -8.24 -1.95 -0.08
CA SER A 85 -7.59 -3.21 -0.43
C SER A 85 -6.99 -3.16 -1.83
N VAL A 86 -5.92 -3.92 -2.03
CA VAL A 86 -5.32 -4.11 -3.36
C VAL A 86 -5.50 -5.55 -3.79
N ASN A 87 -6.17 -5.74 -4.91
CA ASN A 87 -6.74 -7.02 -5.30
C ASN A 87 -6.09 -7.58 -6.57
N THR A 88 -5.95 -8.89 -6.62
CA THR A 88 -5.60 -9.63 -7.85
C THR A 88 -6.86 -9.93 -8.64
N VAL A 89 -6.94 -9.38 -9.85
CA VAL A 89 -8.10 -9.53 -10.75
C VAL A 89 -7.70 -10.32 -11.99
N VAL A 90 -8.53 -11.27 -12.37
CA VAL A 90 -8.36 -12.12 -13.55
C VAL A 90 -9.70 -12.25 -14.32
N PRO A 91 -9.71 -12.71 -15.57
CA PRO A 91 -10.96 -12.99 -16.29
C PRO A 91 -11.69 -14.20 -15.70
N VAL A 92 -13.02 -14.18 -15.71
CA VAL A 92 -13.83 -15.34 -15.30
C VAL A 92 -13.41 -16.60 -16.08
N GLY A 93 -13.18 -17.70 -15.38
CA GLY A 93 -12.73 -18.96 -15.98
C GLY A 93 -11.20 -19.11 -16.02
N PHE A 94 -10.46 -18.25 -15.29
CA PHE A 94 -9.01 -18.33 -15.24
C PHE A 94 -8.52 -19.63 -14.61
N GLU A 95 -9.26 -20.19 -13.64
CA GLU A 95 -9.02 -21.50 -13.02
C GLU A 95 -9.06 -22.65 -14.04
N THR A 96 -9.78 -22.48 -15.14
CA THR A 96 -9.76 -23.43 -16.27
C THR A 96 -8.67 -23.12 -17.29
N THR A 97 -8.36 -21.83 -17.49
CA THR A 97 -7.39 -21.36 -18.49
C THR A 97 -5.96 -21.66 -18.07
N ALA A 98 -5.61 -21.35 -16.82
CA ALA A 98 -4.30 -21.59 -16.24
C ALA A 98 -4.43 -22.07 -14.77
N PRO A 99 -4.88 -23.32 -14.53
CA PRO A 99 -5.21 -23.82 -13.20
C PRO A 99 -4.08 -23.71 -12.17
N LYS A 100 -2.82 -23.91 -12.59
CA LYS A 100 -1.68 -23.73 -11.68
C LYS A 100 -1.42 -22.25 -11.37
N ALA A 101 -1.59 -21.35 -12.35
CA ALA A 101 -1.36 -19.92 -12.13
C ALA A 101 -2.46 -19.36 -11.22
N GLU A 102 -3.73 -19.73 -11.46
CA GLU A 102 -4.82 -19.38 -10.55
C GLU A 102 -4.50 -19.81 -9.11
N CYS A 103 -4.13 -21.08 -8.89
CA CYS A 103 -3.78 -21.57 -7.55
C CYS A 103 -2.66 -20.76 -6.88
N ILE A 104 -1.58 -20.45 -7.63
CA ILE A 104 -0.46 -19.67 -7.11
C ILE A 104 -0.89 -18.24 -6.77
N LEU A 105 -1.63 -17.60 -7.69
CA LEU A 105 -2.03 -16.20 -7.57
C LEU A 105 -3.12 -15.97 -6.53
N SER A 106 -3.98 -16.96 -6.28
CA SER A 106 -4.95 -16.96 -5.19
C SER A 106 -4.29 -17.05 -3.81
N ASN A 107 -3.06 -17.58 -3.73
CA ASN A 107 -2.26 -17.60 -2.51
C ASN A 107 -1.31 -16.39 -2.41
N PHE A 108 -1.15 -15.60 -3.48
CA PHE A 108 -0.17 -14.52 -3.53
C PHE A 108 -0.63 -13.35 -2.65
N GLN A 109 0.07 -13.14 -1.55
CA GLN A 109 -0.15 -12.02 -0.63
C GLN A 109 1.19 -11.58 -0.03
N LEU A 110 1.40 -10.27 0.06
CA LEU A 110 2.56 -9.64 0.67
C LEU A 110 2.17 -8.86 1.93
N THR A 111 3.11 -8.74 2.85
CA THR A 111 2.99 -7.82 3.98
C THR A 111 3.30 -6.40 3.51
N GLY A 112 2.62 -5.40 4.08
CA GLY A 112 2.93 -3.99 3.77
C GLY A 112 4.38 -3.61 4.11
N ALA A 113 4.92 -4.21 5.18
CA ALA A 113 6.31 -4.02 5.57
C ALA A 113 7.30 -4.62 4.55
N GLY A 114 7.02 -5.82 4.05
CA GLY A 114 7.84 -6.50 3.06
C GLY A 114 7.92 -5.73 1.75
N GLU A 115 6.78 -5.21 1.27
CA GLU A 115 6.76 -4.38 0.08
C GLU A 115 7.44 -3.01 0.29
N ASN A 116 7.16 -2.32 1.39
CA ASN A 116 7.82 -1.05 1.70
C ASN A 116 9.35 -1.19 1.79
N ALA A 117 9.84 -2.25 2.42
CA ALA A 117 11.27 -2.52 2.50
C ALA A 117 11.88 -2.71 1.10
N ALA A 118 11.25 -3.50 0.23
CA ALA A 118 11.71 -3.72 -1.12
C ALA A 118 11.70 -2.43 -1.97
N LEU A 119 10.62 -1.65 -1.89
CA LEU A 119 10.50 -0.38 -2.61
C LEU A 119 11.49 0.68 -2.12
N LEU A 120 11.92 0.63 -0.86
CA LEU A 120 12.99 1.50 -0.35
C LEU A 120 14.34 1.14 -0.95
N PHE A 121 14.65 -0.15 -1.13
CA PHE A 121 15.87 -0.59 -1.81
C PHE A 121 15.91 -0.23 -3.29
N ALA A 122 14.74 -0.05 -3.92
CA ALA A 122 14.62 0.41 -5.30
C ALA A 122 15.00 1.90 -5.50
N ASP A 123 15.47 2.61 -4.47
CA ASP A 123 15.94 4.00 -4.53
C ASP A 123 14.90 4.95 -5.15
N GLY A 124 13.68 4.97 -4.60
CA GLY A 124 12.63 5.97 -4.85
C GLY A 124 12.25 6.21 -6.31
N TYR A 125 11.22 5.51 -6.82
CA TYR A 125 10.58 5.71 -8.14
C TYR A 125 11.53 6.10 -9.29
N ASP A 126 12.10 5.10 -9.98
CA ASP A 126 12.98 5.28 -11.15
C ASP A 126 12.24 5.66 -12.45
N GLY A 127 10.91 5.57 -12.47
CA GLY A 127 10.05 5.89 -13.62
C GLY A 127 10.19 4.97 -14.83
N ASP A 128 11.18 4.06 -14.87
CA ASP A 128 11.38 3.06 -15.93
C ASP A 128 11.29 1.60 -15.44
N GLY A 129 11.12 1.39 -14.13
CA GLY A 129 10.88 0.09 -13.49
C GLY A 129 12.14 -0.76 -13.27
N GLU A 130 13.34 -0.32 -13.67
CA GLU A 130 14.56 -1.14 -13.60
C GLU A 130 14.98 -1.48 -12.15
N ALA A 131 15.01 -0.48 -11.28
CA ALA A 131 15.25 -0.64 -9.84
C ALA A 131 14.11 -1.37 -9.14
N THR A 132 12.85 -1.15 -9.57
CA THR A 132 11.70 -1.90 -9.04
C THR A 132 11.81 -3.40 -9.37
N LYS A 133 12.25 -3.73 -10.58
CA LYS A 133 12.54 -5.10 -11.00
C LYS A 133 13.70 -5.71 -10.23
N ALA A 134 14.78 -4.96 -10.03
CA ALA A 134 15.91 -5.40 -9.22
C ALA A 134 15.49 -5.69 -7.76
N ALA A 135 14.62 -4.87 -7.18
CA ALA A 135 14.06 -5.13 -5.85
C ALA A 135 13.21 -6.42 -5.80
N ALA A 136 12.45 -6.71 -6.85
CA ALA A 136 11.71 -7.98 -6.95
C ALA A 136 12.65 -9.19 -7.08
N ASP A 137 13.71 -9.07 -7.89
CA ASP A 137 14.76 -10.09 -7.99
C ASP A 137 15.46 -10.32 -6.65
N ASP A 138 15.81 -9.24 -5.93
CA ASP A 138 16.44 -9.32 -4.62
C ASP A 138 15.50 -9.93 -3.57
N PHE A 139 14.21 -9.55 -3.58
CA PHE A 139 13.20 -10.17 -2.72
C PHE A 139 13.09 -11.68 -2.99
N PHE A 140 13.01 -12.07 -4.26
CA PHE A 140 12.86 -13.47 -4.67
C PHE A 140 14.08 -14.33 -4.32
N ASN A 141 15.29 -13.77 -4.40
CA ASN A 141 16.53 -14.49 -4.13
C ASN A 141 17.01 -14.40 -2.67
N ASN A 142 16.29 -13.67 -1.80
CA ASN A 142 16.60 -13.60 -0.39
C ASN A 142 16.02 -14.83 0.34
N ALA A 143 16.90 -15.60 0.98
CA ALA A 143 16.54 -16.80 1.75
C ALA A 143 15.55 -16.53 2.90
N ASP A 144 15.52 -15.30 3.43
CA ASP A 144 14.56 -14.90 4.46
C ASP A 144 13.11 -14.91 3.93
N ASN A 145 12.93 -14.75 2.62
CA ASN A 145 11.62 -14.76 1.95
C ASN A 145 11.23 -16.14 1.40
N ASP A 146 12.10 -17.15 1.48
CA ASP A 146 11.86 -18.50 0.92
C ASP A 146 10.54 -19.10 1.43
N ALA A 147 10.24 -18.92 2.72
CA ALA A 147 9.02 -19.45 3.33
C ALA A 147 7.76 -18.77 2.76
N THR A 148 7.79 -17.46 2.61
CA THR A 148 6.71 -16.66 2.01
C THR A 148 6.46 -17.09 0.55
N ILE A 149 7.54 -17.17 -0.25
CA ILE A 149 7.47 -17.53 -1.67
C ILE A 149 6.97 -18.98 -1.85
N ALA A 150 7.49 -19.92 -1.05
CA ALA A 150 7.04 -21.30 -1.07
C ALA A 150 5.56 -21.44 -0.64
N GLY A 151 5.11 -20.56 0.27
CA GLY A 151 3.72 -20.45 0.69
C GLY A 151 2.78 -20.26 -0.50
N TRP A 152 3.12 -19.37 -1.44
CA TRP A 152 2.29 -19.09 -2.61
C TRP A 152 2.09 -20.31 -3.53
N SER A 153 3.07 -21.21 -3.60
CA SER A 153 2.99 -22.43 -4.43
C SER A 153 2.39 -23.65 -3.72
N THR A 154 2.04 -23.51 -2.43
CA THR A 154 1.61 -24.65 -1.61
C THR A 154 0.31 -25.26 -2.13
N GLY A 155 0.35 -26.56 -2.48
CA GLY A 155 -0.81 -27.29 -2.97
C GLY A 155 -1.07 -27.15 -4.48
N CYS A 156 -0.24 -26.40 -5.20
CA CYS A 156 -0.38 -26.16 -6.64
C CYS A 156 0.43 -27.16 -7.51
N GLU A 157 1.15 -28.11 -6.90
CA GLU A 157 2.18 -28.92 -7.59
C GLU A 157 1.58 -29.89 -8.62
N ASN A 158 0.36 -30.36 -8.38
CA ASN A 158 -0.34 -31.31 -9.25
C ASN A 158 -1.25 -30.63 -10.28
N SER A 159 -1.33 -29.30 -10.28
CA SER A 159 -2.13 -28.56 -11.25
C SER A 159 -1.44 -28.54 -12.61
N ASP A 160 -2.21 -28.73 -13.68
CA ASP A 160 -1.70 -28.55 -15.05
C ASP A 160 -1.48 -27.06 -15.33
N LEU A 161 -0.52 -26.73 -16.20
CA LEU A 161 -0.26 -25.34 -16.59
C LEU A 161 -1.45 -24.72 -17.34
N GLY A 162 -2.16 -25.50 -18.16
CA GLY A 162 -3.15 -24.93 -19.08
C GLY A 162 -2.45 -24.08 -20.15
N ALA A 163 -2.75 -22.78 -20.21
CA ALA A 163 -2.03 -21.83 -21.04
C ALA A 163 -0.55 -21.72 -20.60
N GLU A 164 0.39 -21.76 -21.55
CA GLU A 164 1.83 -21.65 -21.23
C GLU A 164 2.30 -20.19 -21.12
N VAL A 165 1.53 -19.24 -21.65
CA VAL A 165 1.83 -17.80 -21.65
C VAL A 165 0.78 -17.07 -20.85
N ILE A 166 1.23 -16.27 -19.88
CA ILE A 166 0.37 -15.40 -19.07
C ILE A 166 0.71 -13.94 -19.38
N GLU A 167 -0.32 -13.11 -19.56
CA GLU A 167 -0.19 -11.71 -20.00
C GLU A 167 -0.67 -10.83 -18.85
N PHE A 168 0.20 -9.99 -18.31
CA PHE A 168 -0.14 -9.10 -17.21
C PHE A 168 -0.41 -7.70 -17.76
N GLY A 169 -1.45 -7.04 -17.24
CA GLY A 169 -1.65 -5.60 -17.43
C GLY A 169 -1.11 -4.86 -16.22
N VAL A 170 -0.18 -3.92 -16.42
CA VAL A 170 0.57 -3.29 -15.33
C VAL A 170 0.57 -1.76 -15.48
N PRO A 171 0.05 -1.01 -14.48
CA PRO A 171 0.16 0.44 -14.46
C PRO A 171 1.58 0.88 -14.08
N ALA A 172 1.95 2.13 -14.38
CA ALA A 172 3.28 2.67 -14.08
C ALA A 172 3.47 3.05 -12.60
N TRP A 173 2.92 2.25 -11.68
CA TRP A 173 3.00 2.47 -10.24
C TRP A 173 3.95 1.45 -9.62
N SER A 174 4.86 1.92 -8.75
CA SER A 174 5.99 1.12 -8.27
C SER A 174 5.58 -0.13 -7.51
N GLY A 175 4.55 -0.05 -6.66
CA GLY A 175 4.03 -1.23 -5.95
C GLY A 175 3.44 -2.27 -6.90
N GLU A 176 2.64 -1.84 -7.86
CA GLU A 176 2.02 -2.73 -8.84
C GLU A 176 3.04 -3.37 -9.78
N MET A 177 4.07 -2.62 -10.19
CA MET A 177 5.21 -3.15 -10.92
C MET A 177 5.96 -4.18 -10.08
N PHE A 178 6.27 -3.88 -8.81
CA PHE A 178 6.95 -4.80 -7.91
C PHE A 178 6.20 -6.13 -7.74
N ARG A 179 4.90 -6.08 -7.41
CA ARG A 179 4.06 -7.29 -7.29
C ARG A 179 4.01 -8.08 -8.60
N SER A 180 3.91 -7.39 -9.74
CA SER A 180 3.87 -8.02 -11.06
C SER A 180 5.19 -8.71 -11.43
N TYR A 181 6.34 -8.08 -11.15
CA TYR A 181 7.66 -8.71 -11.34
C TYR A 181 7.84 -9.92 -10.43
N LEU A 182 7.44 -9.81 -9.17
CA LEU A 182 7.57 -10.90 -8.21
C LEU A 182 6.70 -12.09 -8.59
N ALA A 183 5.45 -11.84 -8.97
CA ALA A 183 4.56 -12.88 -9.50
C ALA A 183 5.08 -13.48 -10.82
N GLN A 184 5.71 -12.68 -11.70
CA GLN A 184 6.40 -13.20 -12.88
C GLN A 184 7.47 -14.22 -12.49
N LEU A 185 8.37 -13.90 -11.55
CA LEU A 185 9.44 -14.80 -11.12
C LEU A 185 8.89 -16.13 -10.57
N VAL A 186 7.85 -16.06 -9.76
CA VAL A 186 7.19 -17.24 -9.17
C VAL A 186 6.54 -18.10 -10.26
N LEU A 187 5.82 -17.49 -11.21
CA LEU A 187 5.19 -18.23 -12.30
C LEU A 187 6.21 -18.78 -13.30
N GLU A 188 7.31 -18.09 -13.55
CA GLU A 188 8.39 -18.59 -14.41
C GLU A 188 9.10 -19.79 -13.78
N ASP A 189 9.33 -19.81 -12.46
CA ASP A 189 9.82 -20.99 -11.74
C ASP A 189 8.82 -22.17 -11.82
N ALA A 190 7.52 -21.86 -11.82
CA ALA A 190 6.45 -22.84 -12.04
C ALA A 190 6.33 -23.33 -13.50
N GLY A 191 7.05 -22.72 -14.45
CA GLY A 191 7.16 -23.15 -15.84
C GLY A 191 6.35 -22.34 -16.87
N TYR A 192 5.81 -21.18 -16.49
CA TYR A 192 5.14 -20.27 -17.42
C TYR A 192 6.13 -19.38 -18.18
N THR A 193 5.67 -18.80 -19.29
CA THR A 193 6.24 -17.57 -19.84
C THR A 193 5.32 -16.42 -19.45
N VAL A 194 5.84 -15.39 -18.78
CA VAL A 194 5.04 -14.23 -18.37
C VAL A 194 5.46 -13.01 -19.17
N ASN A 195 4.48 -12.34 -19.77
CA ASN A 195 4.66 -11.08 -20.47
C ASN A 195 4.00 -9.95 -19.65
N LEU A 196 4.76 -8.89 -19.39
CA LEU A 196 4.30 -7.71 -18.67
C LEU A 196 3.99 -6.61 -19.70
N ASN A 197 2.74 -6.17 -19.73
CA ASN A 197 2.29 -5.04 -20.55
C ASN A 197 2.19 -3.80 -19.65
N GLU A 198 3.28 -3.04 -19.59
CA GLU A 198 3.51 -1.95 -18.63
C GLU A 198 2.99 -0.59 -19.11
N GLY A 199 2.81 0.33 -18.16
CA GLY A 199 2.40 1.71 -18.43
C GLY A 199 0.96 1.84 -18.90
N LEU A 200 0.12 0.88 -18.55
CA LEU A 200 -1.28 0.87 -18.96
C LEU A 200 -2.17 1.66 -17.99
N ASP A 201 -3.18 2.31 -18.56
CA ASP A 201 -4.25 2.94 -17.79
C ASP A 201 -5.17 1.87 -17.15
N PRO A 202 -5.60 2.02 -15.89
CA PRO A 202 -6.47 1.04 -15.22
C PRO A 202 -7.72 0.66 -16.02
N ALA A 203 -8.40 1.61 -16.67
CA ALA A 203 -9.60 1.33 -17.46
C ALA A 203 -9.29 0.45 -18.69
N ALA A 204 -8.12 0.68 -19.30
CA ALA A 204 -7.64 -0.14 -20.40
C ALA A 204 -7.25 -1.56 -19.93
N ILE A 205 -6.69 -1.70 -18.73
CA ILE A 205 -6.38 -3.00 -18.13
C ILE A 205 -7.67 -3.81 -17.91
N TYR A 206 -8.68 -3.24 -17.24
CA TYR A 206 -9.96 -3.95 -17.02
C TYR A 206 -10.65 -4.34 -18.32
N THR A 207 -10.65 -3.45 -19.31
CA THR A 207 -11.20 -3.75 -20.64
C THR A 207 -10.40 -4.86 -21.33
N GLY A 208 -9.08 -4.86 -21.21
CA GLY A 208 -8.19 -5.89 -21.76
C GLY A 208 -8.38 -7.25 -21.10
N LEU A 209 -8.57 -7.29 -19.77
CA LEU A 209 -8.91 -8.52 -19.05
C LEU A 209 -10.23 -9.11 -19.54
N ALA A 210 -11.30 -8.30 -19.58
CA ALA A 210 -12.61 -8.75 -20.05
C ALA A 210 -12.60 -9.15 -21.54
N GLY A 211 -11.75 -8.51 -22.34
CA GLY A 211 -11.53 -8.82 -23.75
C GLY A 211 -10.63 -10.05 -24.01
N GLY A 212 -9.91 -10.53 -22.99
CA GLY A 212 -8.94 -11.62 -23.10
C GLY A 212 -7.57 -11.22 -23.68
N ASP A 213 -7.26 -9.92 -23.73
CA ASP A 213 -5.93 -9.41 -24.11
C ASP A 213 -4.92 -9.56 -22.96
N TYR A 214 -5.41 -9.51 -21.71
CA TYR A 214 -4.62 -9.73 -20.49
C TYR A 214 -5.27 -10.83 -19.64
N HIS A 215 -4.48 -11.42 -18.75
CA HIS A 215 -4.88 -12.51 -17.86
C HIS A 215 -4.85 -12.12 -16.38
N VAL A 216 -3.99 -11.17 -15.97
CA VAL A 216 -3.81 -10.82 -14.55
C VAL A 216 -3.58 -9.32 -14.39
N TYR A 217 -4.15 -8.75 -13.32
CA TYR A 217 -3.91 -7.39 -12.85
C TYR A 217 -3.78 -7.36 -11.32
N PHE A 218 -2.68 -6.82 -10.81
CA PHE A 218 -2.42 -6.70 -9.36
C PHE A 218 -2.77 -5.34 -8.76
N GLY A 219 -3.22 -4.38 -9.56
CA GLY A 219 -3.43 -2.98 -9.15
C GLY A 219 -4.88 -2.60 -8.92
N SER A 220 -5.76 -3.55 -8.61
CA SER A 220 -7.17 -3.24 -8.34
C SER A 220 -7.33 -2.71 -6.90
N TRP A 221 -7.14 -1.39 -6.76
CA TRP A 221 -7.39 -0.66 -5.52
C TRP A 221 -8.88 -0.45 -5.32
N LEU A 222 -9.51 -1.18 -4.41
CA LEU A 222 -10.94 -1.06 -4.11
C LEU A 222 -11.11 -0.47 -2.69
N PRO A 223 -12.08 0.43 -2.48
CA PRO A 223 -13.13 0.87 -3.42
C PRO A 223 -12.73 1.99 -4.41
N ALA A 224 -11.50 2.52 -4.35
CA ALA A 224 -11.10 3.68 -5.15
C ALA A 224 -11.27 3.52 -6.68
N GLN A 225 -11.11 2.30 -7.20
CA GLN A 225 -11.32 1.98 -8.62
C GLN A 225 -12.70 1.38 -8.92
N GLN A 226 -13.65 1.38 -7.98
CA GLN A 226 -14.97 0.73 -8.13
C GLN A 226 -15.66 1.13 -9.44
N ALA A 227 -15.73 2.44 -9.74
CA ALA A 227 -16.36 2.95 -10.96
C ALA A 227 -15.63 2.53 -12.25
N THR A 228 -14.32 2.25 -12.17
CA THR A 228 -13.51 1.78 -13.31
C THR A 228 -13.65 0.26 -13.49
N TYR A 229 -13.79 -0.49 -12.40
CA TYR A 229 -13.96 -1.95 -12.38
C TYR A 229 -15.37 -2.38 -12.83
N GLU A 230 -16.42 -1.75 -12.28
CA GLU A 230 -17.83 -2.14 -12.44
C GLU A 230 -18.28 -2.43 -13.88
N PRO A 231 -17.90 -1.64 -14.91
CA PRO A 231 -18.33 -1.89 -16.28
C PRO A 231 -17.91 -3.25 -16.85
N ASN A 232 -16.87 -3.87 -16.28
CA ASN A 232 -16.31 -5.15 -16.72
C ASN A 232 -16.53 -6.28 -15.69
N ALA A 233 -17.12 -6.00 -14.54
CA ALA A 233 -17.16 -6.92 -13.40
C ALA A 233 -17.86 -8.27 -13.69
N ASP A 234 -18.80 -8.33 -14.64
CA ASP A 234 -19.47 -9.58 -15.03
C ASP A 234 -18.52 -10.58 -15.74
N ASP A 235 -17.42 -10.08 -16.32
CA ASP A 235 -16.42 -10.86 -17.05
C ASP A 235 -15.13 -11.09 -16.24
N LEU A 236 -15.07 -10.58 -15.00
CA LEU A 236 -13.89 -10.59 -14.15
C LEU A 236 -14.16 -11.28 -12.80
N GLU A 237 -13.10 -11.82 -12.21
CA GLU A 237 -13.11 -12.37 -10.86
C GLU A 237 -11.93 -11.84 -10.05
N ILE A 238 -12.18 -11.62 -8.76
CA ILE A 238 -11.15 -11.23 -7.78
C ILE A 238 -10.69 -12.51 -7.09
N LEU A 239 -9.40 -12.84 -7.22
CA LEU A 239 -8.82 -14.02 -6.57
C LEU A 239 -8.58 -13.78 -5.08
N GLY A 240 -8.29 -12.54 -4.70
CA GLY A 240 -8.08 -12.13 -3.31
C GLY A 240 -7.27 -10.83 -3.21
N GLU A 241 -7.06 -10.39 -1.97
CA GLU A 241 -6.15 -9.29 -1.65
C GLU A 241 -4.70 -9.75 -1.79
N ASN A 242 -3.89 -9.00 -2.55
CA ASN A 242 -2.46 -9.28 -2.70
C ASN A 242 -1.57 -8.55 -1.69
N LEU A 243 -2.21 -7.82 -0.79
CA LEU A 243 -1.61 -7.25 0.41
C LEU A 243 -2.34 -7.79 1.64
N GLU A 244 -1.65 -7.84 2.78
CA GLU A 244 -2.28 -8.12 4.06
C GLU A 244 -3.35 -7.05 4.38
N PRO A 245 -4.47 -7.44 5.03
CA PRO A 245 -5.51 -6.49 5.41
C PRO A 245 -4.95 -5.32 6.23
N GLY A 246 -5.32 -4.09 5.85
CA GLY A 246 -4.85 -2.85 6.51
C GLY A 246 -3.43 -2.40 6.12
N ALA A 247 -2.74 -3.12 5.22
CA ALA A 247 -1.44 -2.69 4.71
C ALA A 247 -1.53 -1.58 3.64
N ALA A 248 -2.72 -1.39 3.07
CA ALA A 248 -2.98 -0.46 1.98
C ALA A 248 -3.80 0.73 2.47
N PHE A 249 -3.38 1.94 2.15
CA PHE A 249 -4.18 3.14 2.37
C PHE A 249 -3.88 4.21 1.33
N LEU A 250 -4.81 5.14 1.19
CA LEU A 250 -4.79 6.23 0.23
C LEU A 250 -5.09 7.55 0.97
N ALA A 251 -4.21 8.56 0.86
CA ALA A 251 -4.33 9.81 1.60
C ALA A 251 -3.96 11.04 0.76
N LEU A 252 -4.40 12.22 1.21
CA LEU A 252 -3.71 13.46 0.88
C LEU A 252 -2.64 13.71 1.93
N ALA A 253 -1.50 14.25 1.54
CA ALA A 253 -0.44 14.61 2.46
C ALA A 253 0.12 16.00 2.14
N ALA A 254 0.60 16.66 3.19
CA ALA A 254 1.36 17.89 3.11
C ALA A 254 2.75 17.68 3.75
N PRO A 255 3.72 18.57 3.51
CA PRO A 255 4.94 18.61 4.30
C PRO A 255 4.67 18.83 5.80
N GLN A 256 5.47 18.21 6.66
CA GLN A 256 5.30 18.28 8.12
C GLN A 256 5.26 19.73 8.63
N TYR A 257 6.04 20.65 8.04
CA TYR A 257 5.97 22.07 8.42
C TYR A 257 4.59 22.72 8.21
N MET A 258 3.75 22.20 7.30
CA MET A 258 2.37 22.68 7.14
C MET A 258 1.44 22.07 8.19
N CYS A 259 1.63 20.80 8.53
CA CYS A 259 0.91 20.16 9.63
C CYS A 259 1.20 20.86 10.97
N ASP A 260 2.46 21.25 11.20
CA ASP A 260 2.86 22.04 12.38
C ASP A 260 2.18 23.43 12.43
N GLN A 261 1.70 23.92 11.27
CA GLN A 261 0.92 25.16 11.15
C GLN A 261 -0.59 24.93 11.30
N GLY A 262 -1.04 23.68 11.40
CA GLY A 262 -2.43 23.31 11.61
C GLY A 262 -3.14 22.65 10.43
N LEU A 263 -2.44 22.37 9.31
CA LEU A 263 -3.02 21.59 8.21
C LEU A 263 -2.96 20.10 8.54
N THR A 264 -3.89 19.59 9.33
CA THR A 264 -3.85 18.20 9.85
C THR A 264 -5.01 17.33 9.38
N SER A 265 -6.04 17.94 8.81
CA SER A 265 -7.23 17.27 8.33
C SER A 265 -7.65 17.75 6.95
N LEU A 266 -8.56 17.03 6.30
CA LEU A 266 -9.16 17.45 5.05
C LEU A 266 -9.97 18.74 5.20
N SER A 267 -10.66 18.93 6.33
CA SER A 267 -11.39 20.17 6.63
C SER A 267 -10.50 21.40 6.75
N ASP A 268 -9.24 21.22 7.19
CA ASP A 268 -8.28 22.32 7.32
C ASP A 268 -7.85 22.87 5.95
N LEU A 269 -7.96 22.10 4.85
CA LEU A 269 -7.50 22.53 3.52
C LEU A 269 -8.10 23.88 3.10
N ALA A 270 -9.38 24.10 3.37
CA ALA A 270 -10.08 25.34 3.03
C ALA A 270 -9.46 26.58 3.71
N ASP A 271 -8.87 26.43 4.90
CA ASP A 271 -8.19 27.51 5.62
C ASP A 271 -6.81 27.84 5.03
N PHE A 272 -6.23 26.94 4.21
CA PHE A 272 -4.94 27.08 3.52
C PHE A 272 -5.11 27.37 2.01
N ALA A 273 -6.33 27.73 1.57
CA ALA A 273 -6.65 27.88 0.15
C ALA A 273 -5.80 28.92 -0.60
N ASP A 274 -5.43 30.02 0.07
CA ASP A 274 -4.58 31.06 -0.51
C ASP A 274 -3.11 30.60 -0.60
N GLU A 275 -2.61 29.86 0.38
CA GLU A 275 -1.24 29.31 0.38
C GLU A 275 -1.06 28.19 -0.66
N LEU A 276 -2.08 27.35 -0.84
CA LEU A 276 -2.08 26.19 -1.75
C LEU A 276 -2.55 26.54 -3.17
N ASP A 277 -2.84 27.81 -3.45
CA ASP A 277 -3.50 28.26 -4.69
C ASP A 277 -4.77 27.42 -5.00
N SER A 278 -5.46 26.95 -3.95
CA SER A 278 -6.63 26.07 -4.01
C SER A 278 -6.41 24.83 -4.90
N THR A 279 -5.22 24.25 -4.88
CA THR A 279 -4.83 23.15 -5.77
C THR A 279 -4.38 21.91 -4.98
N ILE A 280 -4.94 20.75 -5.35
CA ILE A 280 -4.42 19.44 -4.95
C ILE A 280 -3.51 18.92 -6.07
N THR A 281 -2.29 18.51 -5.72
CA THR A 281 -1.34 17.94 -6.67
C THR A 281 -1.57 16.45 -6.81
N GLY A 282 -2.22 16.07 -7.90
CA GLY A 282 -2.62 14.69 -8.18
C GLY A 282 -1.69 13.95 -9.14
N ILE A 283 -2.13 12.75 -9.51
CA ILE A 283 -1.38 11.79 -10.33
C ILE A 283 -2.06 11.60 -11.70
N GLU A 284 -1.99 10.41 -12.29
CA GLU A 284 -2.63 10.10 -13.56
C GLU A 284 -4.17 10.21 -13.48
N ALA A 285 -4.81 10.77 -14.51
CA ALA A 285 -6.28 10.88 -14.62
C ALA A 285 -7.02 9.53 -14.49
N GLY A 286 -6.37 8.43 -14.86
CA GLY A 286 -6.93 7.08 -14.76
C GLY A 286 -6.88 6.47 -13.36
N ALA A 287 -6.16 7.08 -12.41
CA ALA A 287 -6.05 6.55 -11.06
C ALA A 287 -7.37 6.71 -10.28
N GLY A 288 -7.74 5.70 -9.49
CA GLY A 288 -8.96 5.74 -8.67
C GLY A 288 -8.98 6.89 -7.66
N MET A 289 -7.83 7.16 -7.03
CA MET A 289 -7.64 8.30 -6.14
C MET A 289 -7.83 9.64 -6.85
N GLN A 290 -7.37 9.77 -8.09
CA GLN A 290 -7.51 11.00 -8.86
C GLN A 290 -8.99 11.30 -9.13
N GLN A 291 -9.72 10.31 -9.65
CA GLN A 291 -11.14 10.43 -9.96
C GLN A 291 -11.98 10.71 -8.71
N THR A 292 -11.65 10.07 -7.60
CA THR A 292 -12.41 10.27 -6.36
C THR A 292 -12.14 11.64 -5.75
N ALA A 293 -10.90 12.15 -5.77
CA ALA A 293 -10.60 13.51 -5.33
C ALA A 293 -11.30 14.56 -6.21
N GLU A 294 -11.33 14.37 -7.54
CA GLU A 294 -12.09 15.23 -8.46
C GLU A 294 -13.58 15.23 -8.11
N ALA A 295 -14.18 14.05 -7.87
CA ALA A 295 -15.58 13.93 -7.47
C ALA A 295 -15.87 14.59 -6.11
N LEU A 296 -14.95 14.50 -5.15
CA LEU A 296 -15.06 15.14 -3.85
C LEU A 296 -15.06 16.67 -3.98
N VAL A 297 -14.13 17.23 -4.75
CA VAL A 297 -14.06 18.67 -5.03
C VAL A 297 -15.30 19.15 -5.79
N ASP A 298 -15.75 18.41 -6.81
CA ASP A 298 -16.98 18.73 -7.57
C ASP A 298 -18.24 18.72 -6.69
N ALA A 299 -18.26 17.91 -5.62
CA ALA A 299 -19.34 17.86 -4.65
C ALA A 299 -19.29 18.97 -3.59
N GLY A 300 -18.23 19.79 -3.56
CA GLY A 300 -17.99 20.75 -2.49
C GLY A 300 -17.59 20.08 -1.16
N GLY A 301 -16.93 18.92 -1.27
CA GLY A 301 -16.34 18.18 -0.15
C GLY A 301 -15.45 19.08 0.71
N TYR A 302 -15.58 19.02 2.04
CA TYR A 302 -14.71 19.75 2.99
C TYR A 302 -14.53 21.26 2.70
N GLY A 303 -15.49 21.90 2.02
CA GLY A 303 -15.38 23.32 1.65
C GLY A 303 -14.43 23.60 0.48
N LEU A 304 -14.08 22.58 -0.31
CA LEU A 304 -13.18 22.65 -1.45
C LEU A 304 -13.86 23.15 -2.75
N ASP A 305 -15.03 23.79 -2.65
CA ASP A 305 -15.74 24.34 -3.82
C ASP A 305 -14.82 25.27 -4.64
N GLY A 306 -14.56 24.89 -5.90
CA GLY A 306 -13.73 25.66 -6.82
C GLY A 306 -12.22 25.43 -6.70
N TRP A 307 -11.80 24.45 -5.88
CA TRP A 307 -10.43 23.92 -5.94
C TRP A 307 -10.17 23.19 -7.26
N GLU A 308 -8.90 23.08 -7.63
CA GLU A 308 -8.44 22.26 -8.75
C GLU A 308 -7.75 21.00 -8.23
N VAL A 309 -8.06 19.85 -8.82
CA VAL A 309 -7.23 18.65 -8.67
C VAL A 309 -6.38 18.54 -9.92
N SER A 310 -5.13 18.94 -9.83
CA SER A 310 -4.22 18.87 -10.97
C SER A 310 -3.92 17.40 -11.30
N SER A 311 -3.90 17.07 -12.60
CA SER A 311 -3.58 15.72 -13.07
C SER A 311 -2.27 15.73 -13.85
N SER A 312 -1.37 14.80 -13.52
CA SER A 312 -0.09 14.63 -14.19
C SER A 312 0.35 13.17 -14.21
N SER A 313 1.38 12.82 -13.45
CA SER A 313 1.89 11.47 -13.24
C SER A 313 2.45 11.35 -11.83
N THR A 314 2.55 10.13 -11.32
CA THR A 314 3.19 9.83 -10.04
C THR A 314 4.59 10.46 -9.95
N ALA A 315 5.41 10.32 -11.00
CA ALA A 315 6.74 10.91 -11.06
C ALA A 315 6.73 12.45 -10.92
N ALA A 316 5.79 13.10 -11.62
CA ALA A 316 5.66 14.55 -11.60
C ALA A 316 5.17 15.06 -10.23
N MET A 317 4.24 14.35 -9.60
CA MET A 317 3.77 14.64 -8.24
C MET A 317 4.91 14.54 -7.23
N LEU A 318 5.69 13.44 -7.25
CA LEU A 318 6.84 13.27 -6.35
C LEU A 318 7.91 14.35 -6.57
N SER A 319 8.19 14.73 -7.83
CA SER A 319 9.11 15.81 -8.15
C SER A 319 8.60 17.20 -7.71
N ALA A 320 7.28 17.42 -7.75
CA ALA A 320 6.67 18.64 -7.25
C ALA A 320 6.79 18.72 -5.72
N TYR A 321 6.54 17.61 -5.01
CA TYR A 321 6.75 17.52 -3.57
C TYR A 321 8.21 17.81 -3.19
N ASP A 322 9.17 17.15 -3.84
CA ASP A 322 10.61 17.37 -3.62
C ASP A 322 11.00 18.84 -3.84
N SER A 323 10.48 19.46 -4.89
CA SER A 323 10.73 20.88 -5.18
C SER A 323 10.12 21.79 -4.12
N ALA A 324 8.91 21.49 -3.66
CA ALA A 324 8.22 22.30 -2.65
C ALA A 324 8.96 22.25 -1.32
N VAL A 325 9.36 21.07 -0.83
CA VAL A 325 10.09 20.95 0.45
C VAL A 325 11.46 21.61 0.38
N GLN A 326 12.20 21.47 -0.74
CA GLN A 326 13.49 22.14 -0.92
C GLN A 326 13.39 23.68 -0.90
N ASN A 327 12.24 24.22 -1.31
CA ASN A 327 11.98 25.66 -1.33
C ASN A 327 11.14 26.13 -0.13
N ASN A 328 10.75 25.23 0.78
CA ASN A 328 9.83 25.50 1.89
C ASN A 328 8.52 26.15 1.40
N GLU A 329 7.97 25.61 0.31
CA GLU A 329 6.75 26.09 -0.35
C GLU A 329 5.53 25.24 0.04
N PRO A 330 4.33 25.81 0.18
CA PRO A 330 3.12 25.04 0.44
C PRO A 330 2.81 24.05 -0.69
N ILE A 331 2.46 22.81 -0.35
CA ILE A 331 1.94 21.82 -1.30
C ILE A 331 1.05 20.80 -0.57
N VAL A 332 0.00 20.34 -1.24
CA VAL A 332 -0.73 19.12 -0.85
C VAL A 332 -0.71 18.16 -2.03
N VAL A 333 -0.37 16.90 -1.77
CA VAL A 333 -0.18 15.85 -2.77
C VAL A 333 -1.00 14.61 -2.45
N MET A 334 -1.28 13.82 -3.48
CA MET A 334 -1.82 12.47 -3.38
C MET A 334 -0.75 11.47 -2.95
N THR A 335 -1.03 10.64 -1.94
CA THR A 335 -0.07 9.68 -1.35
C THR A 335 -0.74 8.36 -0.99
N TRP A 336 0.02 7.28 -0.94
CA TRP A 336 -0.49 5.96 -0.61
C TRP A 336 0.60 5.09 0.00
N ALA A 337 0.19 4.08 0.75
CA ALA A 337 1.07 3.00 1.16
C ALA A 337 0.55 1.66 0.65
N PRO A 338 1.45 0.70 0.36
CA PRO A 338 2.92 0.81 0.47
C PRO A 338 3.54 1.67 -0.64
N HIS A 339 4.52 2.51 -0.26
CA HIS A 339 5.34 3.29 -1.18
C HIS A 339 6.56 3.87 -0.45
N ALA A 340 7.72 3.95 -1.13
CA ALA A 340 8.97 4.49 -0.56
C ALA A 340 8.90 5.98 -0.15
N MET A 341 7.84 6.69 -0.54
CA MET A 341 7.69 8.14 -0.31
C MET A 341 7.71 8.48 1.18
N TYR A 342 7.06 7.67 2.02
CA TYR A 342 6.99 7.89 3.46
C TYR A 342 8.32 7.77 4.20
N ALA A 343 9.33 7.14 3.58
CA ALA A 343 10.68 7.04 4.12
C ALA A 343 11.72 7.83 3.32
N THR A 344 11.32 8.46 2.21
CA THR A 344 12.20 9.32 1.40
C THR A 344 12.44 10.67 2.08
N TRP A 345 11.40 11.26 2.67
CA TRP A 345 11.49 12.52 3.41
C TRP A 345 11.39 12.32 4.91
N SER A 346 12.02 13.20 5.70
CA SER A 346 12.07 13.08 7.16
C SER A 346 12.11 14.44 7.85
N GLY A 347 11.78 14.48 9.15
CA GLY A 347 11.76 15.73 9.92
C GLY A 347 10.69 16.69 9.40
N GLU A 348 11.06 17.96 9.20
CA GLU A 348 10.14 19.00 8.71
C GLU A 348 9.69 18.77 7.25
N ASP A 349 10.44 17.97 6.49
CA ASP A 349 10.12 17.63 5.09
C ASP A 349 9.24 16.37 4.99
N ALA A 350 9.01 15.66 6.10
CA ALA A 350 8.27 14.40 6.10
C ALA A 350 6.84 14.58 5.57
N MET A 351 6.32 13.51 4.94
CA MET A 351 4.92 13.46 4.53
C MET A 351 4.02 13.26 5.74
N CYS A 352 3.21 14.27 6.01
CA CYS A 352 2.16 14.24 7.01
C CYS A 352 0.83 13.99 6.29
N ALA A 353 0.27 12.79 6.47
CA ALA A 353 -1.03 12.43 5.92
C ALA A 353 -2.15 13.19 6.65
N LEU A 354 -3.05 13.78 5.89
CA LEU A 354 -4.22 14.49 6.39
C LEU A 354 -5.30 13.49 6.77
N VAL A 355 -5.86 13.66 7.96
CA VAL A 355 -6.95 12.82 8.46
C VAL A 355 -8.28 13.31 7.88
N ASP A 356 -9.10 12.38 7.45
CA ASP A 356 -10.53 12.59 7.23
C ASP A 356 -11.22 12.71 8.60
N ASP A 357 -11.61 13.94 8.93
CA ASP A 357 -12.34 14.28 10.15
C ASP A 357 -13.87 14.23 9.97
N GLY A 358 -14.33 13.60 8.89
CA GLY A 358 -15.72 13.29 8.59
C GLY A 358 -16.39 14.33 7.68
N TYR A 359 -16.78 13.92 6.47
CA TYR A 359 -17.69 14.68 5.62
C TYR A 359 -19.16 14.24 5.82
N GLU A 360 -19.95 15.04 6.54
CA GLU A 360 -21.41 14.94 6.45
C GLU A 360 -21.84 15.46 5.07
N THR A 361 -22.03 14.55 4.11
CA THR A 361 -22.66 14.92 2.83
C THR A 361 -24.00 15.60 3.12
N VAL A 362 -24.30 16.71 2.44
CA VAL A 362 -25.59 17.44 2.52
C VAL A 362 -26.77 16.60 1.97
N ALA A 363 -26.58 15.30 1.74
CA ALA A 363 -27.60 14.36 1.29
C ALA A 363 -28.45 13.76 2.44
N GLU A 364 -28.10 13.99 3.71
CA GLU A 364 -28.88 13.54 4.88
C GLU A 364 -29.40 14.69 5.79
N ALA A 365 -29.66 15.88 5.23
CA ALA A 365 -30.35 16.99 5.92
C ALA A 365 -31.76 17.28 5.37
#